data_AF-A0A7C3UPB6-F1
#
_entry.id   AF-A0A7C3UPB6-F1
#
_cell.length_a   1.000
_cell.length_b   1.000
_cell.length_c   1.000
_cell.angle_alpha   90.00
_cell.angle_beta   90.00
_cell.angle_gamma   90.00
#
_symmetry.space_group_name_H-M   'P 1'
#
loop_
_entity.id
_entity.type
_entity.pdbx_description
1 polymer ?
#
loop_
_entity_poly.entity_id
_entity_poly.type
_entity_poly.pdbx_seq_one_letter_code
_entity_poly.pdbx_strand_id
1 'polypeptide(L)'
;KEHGLSPENVHISEKTVLRLIREYTRESGVRNLERELASVCRKAAKQIVSGQRDRVRVTASHLEQYLGPPRFRYGLAEEEDQIGVATGLAWTETGGDTLSIEVTVYPGKGKLNLTGKLGDVMKESAQAGYSYLRSRTAQLGVAADIYDKRDIHVHIPEGAIPKDGPSAGITMAAALVSALTNRKVRRDVAMTGEITLRGRVLPVGGIKEKILAARRAGIRTVVLPRDNKKDLEEIPVNVKGKMQFILVDQMDEVLNAVLLDKPFAMEDLGDLPAVPPQVYTELRPEEMQPS
;
A
#
# COMPACT_ATOMS: atom_id res chain seq x y z
N LYS A 1 6.47 -31.92 21.02
CA LYS A 1 7.60 -32.35 21.89
C LYS A 1 7.68 -31.51 23.17
N GLU A 2 7.88 -30.19 23.10
CA GLU A 2 7.99 -29.33 24.30
C GLU A 2 6.76 -29.36 25.23
N HIS A 3 5.57 -29.61 24.68
CA HIS A 3 4.33 -29.71 25.45
C HIS A 3 3.96 -31.15 25.83
N GLY A 4 4.91 -32.09 25.84
CA GLY A 4 4.65 -33.49 26.20
C GLY A 4 3.82 -34.28 25.18
N LEU A 5 3.59 -33.72 23.99
CA LEU A 5 2.82 -34.34 22.91
C LEU A 5 3.74 -35.11 21.95
N SER A 6 3.33 -36.33 21.60
CA SER A 6 3.92 -37.12 20.51
C SER A 6 3.27 -36.78 19.15
N PRO A 7 3.90 -37.13 18.01
CA PRO A 7 3.31 -36.96 16.68
C PRO A 7 1.97 -37.68 16.50
N GLU A 8 1.72 -38.74 17.28
CA GLU A 8 0.46 -39.48 17.24
C GLU A 8 -0.67 -38.79 18.00
N ASN A 9 -0.33 -37.96 19.00
CA ASN A 9 -1.31 -37.30 19.84
C ASN A 9 -1.96 -36.10 19.17
N VAL A 10 -1.21 -35.36 18.34
CA VAL A 10 -1.70 -34.13 17.71
C VAL A 10 -1.31 -34.07 16.25
N HIS A 11 -2.31 -33.85 15.40
CA HIS A 11 -2.11 -33.59 13.98
C HIS A 11 -2.72 -32.26 13.57
N ILE A 12 -1.88 -31.37 13.02
CA ILE A 12 -2.29 -30.07 12.48
C ILE A 12 -2.11 -30.14 10.96
N SER A 13 -3.20 -29.98 10.22
CA SER A 13 -3.13 -30.04 8.75
C SER A 13 -2.43 -28.82 8.16
N GLU A 14 -1.80 -28.94 6.99
CA GLU A 14 -1.19 -27.80 6.28
C GLU A 14 -2.18 -26.65 6.06
N LYS A 15 -3.44 -26.97 5.74
CA LYS A 15 -4.52 -25.96 5.62
C LYS A 15 -4.75 -25.21 6.93
N THR A 16 -4.61 -25.87 8.07
CA THR A 16 -4.72 -25.25 9.39
C THR A 16 -3.52 -24.33 9.67
N VAL A 17 -2.30 -24.79 9.34
CA VAL A 17 -1.09 -23.96 9.47
C VAL A 17 -1.19 -22.72 8.57
N LEU A 18 -1.70 -22.88 7.35
CA LEU A 18 -1.92 -21.77 6.44
C LEU A 18 -2.97 -20.79 6.99
N ARG A 19 -4.06 -21.28 7.60
CA ARG A 19 -5.05 -20.44 8.28
C ARG A 19 -4.44 -19.67 9.46
N LEU A 20 -3.61 -20.32 10.29
CA LEU A 20 -2.87 -19.68 11.38
C LEU A 20 -2.03 -18.50 10.88
N ILE A 21 -1.22 -18.74 9.84
CA ILE A 21 -0.36 -17.72 9.23
C ILE A 21 -1.18 -16.53 8.73
N ARG A 22 -2.36 -16.78 8.16
CA ARG A 22 -3.19 -15.79 7.48
C ARG A 22 -4.09 -14.97 8.41
N GLU A 23 -4.61 -15.60 9.45
CA GLU A 23 -5.71 -15.06 10.27
C GLU A 23 -5.34 -14.80 11.72
N TYR A 24 -4.21 -15.35 12.20
CA TYR A 24 -3.80 -15.26 13.61
C TYR A 24 -2.40 -14.67 13.79
N THR A 25 -1.65 -14.43 12.70
CA THR A 25 -0.33 -13.81 12.74
C THR A 25 -0.21 -12.67 11.72
N ARG A 26 0.53 -11.62 12.05
CA ARG A 26 0.95 -10.55 11.13
C ARG A 26 2.39 -10.17 11.45
N GLU A 27 3.34 -10.81 10.76
CA GLU A 27 4.78 -10.64 10.97
C GLU A 27 5.56 -11.05 9.72
N SER A 28 6.82 -10.63 9.62
CA SER A 28 7.75 -11.10 8.59
C SER A 28 8.54 -12.36 9.02
N GLY A 29 8.57 -12.65 10.31
CA GLY A 29 9.19 -13.85 10.90
C GLY A 29 8.17 -14.95 11.18
N VAL A 30 8.47 -15.80 12.17
CA VAL A 30 7.59 -16.91 12.61
C VAL A 30 7.38 -16.96 14.13
N ARG A 31 7.70 -15.88 14.86
CA ARG A 31 7.65 -15.87 16.33
C ARG A 31 6.21 -15.91 16.83
N ASN A 32 5.31 -15.13 16.24
CA ASN A 32 3.89 -15.21 16.56
C ASN A 32 3.31 -16.54 16.09
N LEU A 33 3.71 -17.07 14.93
CA LEU A 33 3.29 -18.40 14.48
C LEU A 33 3.64 -19.48 15.50
N GLU A 34 4.87 -19.46 16.03
CA GLU A 34 5.32 -20.36 17.08
C GLU A 34 4.47 -20.23 18.36
N ARG A 35 4.19 -18.99 18.80
CA ARG A 35 3.33 -18.74 19.97
C ARG A 35 1.91 -19.25 19.79
N GLU A 36 1.31 -19.05 18.61
CA GLU A 36 -0.04 -19.52 18.31
C GLU A 36 -0.06 -21.07 18.22
N LEU A 37 0.94 -21.69 17.59
CA LEU A 37 1.10 -23.15 17.57
C LEU A 37 1.27 -23.73 18.98
N ALA A 38 2.04 -23.07 19.84
CA ALA A 38 2.21 -23.45 21.24
C ALA A 38 0.88 -23.38 22.02
N SER A 39 0.06 -22.35 21.77
CA SER A 39 -1.27 -22.21 22.36
C SER A 39 -2.21 -23.34 21.91
N VAL A 40 -2.21 -23.69 20.62
CA VAL A 40 -2.96 -24.83 20.09
C VAL A 40 -2.50 -26.13 20.78
N CYS A 41 -1.19 -26.35 20.87
CA CYS A 41 -0.62 -27.54 21.51
C CYS A 41 -1.00 -27.64 22.99
N ARG A 42 -0.92 -26.54 23.76
CA ARG A 42 -1.31 -26.54 25.19
C ARG A 42 -2.77 -26.93 25.40
N LYS A 43 -3.67 -26.41 24.56
CA LYS A 43 -5.10 -26.76 24.62
C LYS A 43 -5.36 -28.21 24.21
N ALA A 44 -4.65 -28.71 23.19
CA ALA A 44 -4.73 -30.11 22.80
C ALA A 44 -4.21 -31.03 23.93
N ALA A 45 -3.09 -30.70 24.56
CA ALA A 45 -2.55 -31.43 25.70
C ALA A 45 -3.55 -31.48 26.87
N LYS A 46 -4.23 -30.36 27.16
CA LYS A 46 -5.28 -30.32 28.19
C LYS A 46 -6.43 -31.29 27.87
N GLN A 47 -6.86 -31.39 26.62
CA GLN A 47 -7.93 -32.33 26.21
C GLN A 47 -7.51 -33.79 26.38
N ILE A 48 -6.24 -34.11 26.12
CA ILE A 48 -5.71 -35.47 26.26
C ILE A 48 -5.55 -35.85 27.73
N VAL A 49 -4.92 -34.99 28.53
CA VAL A 49 -4.70 -35.25 29.96
C VAL A 49 -6.02 -35.32 30.75
N SER A 50 -7.05 -34.59 30.31
CA SER A 50 -8.39 -34.68 30.91
C SER A 50 -9.21 -35.89 30.44
N GLY A 51 -8.66 -36.77 29.61
CA GLY A 51 -9.32 -37.98 29.13
C GLY A 51 -10.45 -37.73 28.13
N GLN A 52 -10.58 -36.51 27.58
CA GLN A 52 -11.63 -36.19 26.62
C GLN A 52 -11.38 -36.83 25.25
N ARG A 53 -10.12 -36.98 24.86
CA ARG A 53 -9.68 -37.58 23.59
C ARG A 53 -8.27 -38.16 23.70
N ASP A 54 -8.00 -39.30 23.08
CA ASP A 54 -6.64 -39.86 23.01
C ASP A 54 -5.77 -39.21 21.92
N ARG A 55 -6.44 -38.68 20.87
CA ARG A 55 -5.81 -37.99 19.74
C ARG A 55 -6.61 -36.76 19.33
N VAL A 56 -5.92 -35.67 19.02
CA VAL A 56 -6.52 -34.38 18.64
C VAL A 56 -6.10 -34.01 17.22
N ARG A 57 -7.08 -33.87 16.33
CA ARG A 57 -6.87 -33.35 14.98
C ARG A 57 -7.37 -31.92 14.89
N VAL A 58 -6.45 -30.98 14.67
CA VAL A 58 -6.77 -29.55 14.56
C VAL A 58 -6.94 -29.21 13.08
N THR A 59 -8.19 -29.05 12.68
CA THR A 59 -8.57 -28.60 11.34
C THR A 59 -8.74 -27.09 11.31
N ALA A 60 -8.74 -26.50 10.09
CA ALA A 60 -9.02 -25.09 9.90
C ALA A 60 -10.33 -24.68 10.61
N SER A 61 -11.42 -25.44 10.45
CA SER A 61 -12.73 -25.16 11.07
C SER A 61 -12.71 -25.14 12.61
N HIS A 62 -11.84 -25.93 13.25
CA HIS A 62 -11.79 -26.00 14.71
C HIS A 62 -10.86 -24.97 15.34
N LEU A 63 -10.07 -24.24 14.55
CA LEU A 63 -9.03 -23.35 15.05
C LEU A 63 -9.55 -22.29 16.02
N GLU A 64 -10.78 -21.82 15.83
CA GLU A 64 -11.43 -20.84 16.70
C GLU A 64 -11.71 -21.36 18.11
N GLN A 65 -11.95 -22.66 18.27
CA GLN A 65 -12.09 -23.29 19.60
C GLN A 65 -10.75 -23.23 20.37
N TYR A 66 -9.64 -23.24 19.64
CA TYR A 66 -8.29 -23.18 20.22
C TYR A 66 -7.79 -21.75 20.41
N LEU A 67 -8.08 -20.81 19.52
CA LEU A 67 -7.45 -19.48 19.57
C LEU A 67 -8.44 -18.32 19.71
N GLY A 68 -9.74 -18.60 19.71
CA GLY A 68 -10.79 -17.60 19.59
C GLY A 68 -11.00 -17.18 18.13
N PRO A 69 -11.88 -16.18 17.89
CA PRO A 69 -12.15 -15.69 16.54
C PRO A 69 -10.85 -15.20 15.84
N PRO A 70 -10.81 -15.25 14.50
CA PRO A 70 -9.70 -14.68 13.71
C PRO A 70 -9.36 -13.25 14.15
N ARG A 71 -8.06 -12.96 14.32
CA ARG A 71 -7.59 -11.62 14.71
C ARG A 71 -7.33 -10.74 13.49
N PHE A 72 -7.02 -11.36 12.36
CA PHE A 72 -6.74 -10.69 11.10
C PHE A 72 -7.64 -11.24 10.00
N ARG A 73 -8.12 -10.37 9.12
CA ARG A 73 -8.80 -10.79 7.89
C ARG A 73 -7.74 -11.07 6.83
N TYR A 74 -7.86 -12.22 6.17
CA TYR A 74 -7.05 -12.56 5.00
C TYR A 74 -7.85 -12.26 3.73
N GLY A 75 -7.44 -11.26 2.97
CA GLY A 75 -8.19 -10.76 1.82
C GLY A 75 -7.73 -9.37 1.43
N LEU A 76 -8.32 -8.84 0.35
CA LEU A 76 -8.04 -7.52 -0.22
C LEU A 76 -8.01 -6.45 0.89
N ALA A 77 -7.08 -5.50 0.76
CA ALA A 77 -6.97 -4.35 1.66
C ALA A 77 -8.32 -3.60 1.79
N GLU A 78 -9.10 -3.56 0.71
CA GLU A 78 -10.44 -2.97 0.67
C GLU A 78 -11.47 -3.96 0.11
N GLU A 79 -12.68 -3.98 0.70
CA GLU A 79 -13.75 -4.89 0.29
C GLU A 79 -14.42 -4.46 -1.02
N GLU A 80 -14.35 -3.20 -1.42
CA GLU A 80 -14.96 -2.66 -2.64
C GLU A 80 -14.09 -1.54 -3.25
N ASP A 81 -14.29 -1.25 -4.53
CA ASP A 81 -13.65 -0.11 -5.19
C ASP A 81 -14.28 1.19 -4.66
N GLN A 82 -13.44 2.10 -4.15
CA GLN A 82 -13.89 3.26 -3.39
C GLN A 82 -13.38 4.58 -3.99
N ILE A 83 -14.14 5.65 -3.77
CA ILE A 83 -13.74 7.01 -4.12
C ILE A 83 -12.93 7.58 -2.95
N GLY A 84 -11.81 8.22 -3.26
CA GLY A 84 -10.95 8.86 -2.28
C GLY A 84 -10.12 7.91 -1.43
N VAL A 85 -10.11 6.60 -1.74
CA VAL A 85 -9.36 5.59 -0.98
C VAL A 85 -8.37 4.88 -1.89
N ALA A 86 -7.08 4.92 -1.58
CA ALA A 86 -6.05 4.23 -2.37
C ALA A 86 -5.13 3.40 -1.48
N THR A 87 -4.74 2.22 -1.96
CA THR A 87 -3.83 1.33 -1.25
C THR A 87 -2.37 1.61 -1.62
N GLY A 88 -1.58 2.01 -0.62
CA GLY A 88 -0.14 2.20 -0.70
C GLY A 88 0.64 1.05 -0.09
N LEU A 89 1.93 0.97 -0.40
CA LEU A 89 2.86 0.03 0.24
C LEU A 89 3.92 0.78 1.05
N ALA A 90 4.04 0.40 2.31
CA ALA A 90 5.03 0.92 3.24
C ALA A 90 6.07 -0.12 3.60
N TRP A 91 7.22 0.38 4.01
CA TRP A 91 8.24 -0.40 4.67
C TRP A 91 8.29 0.03 6.14
N THR A 92 8.27 -0.93 7.05
CA THR A 92 8.42 -0.72 8.49
C THR A 92 9.58 -1.54 9.01
N GLU A 93 10.04 -1.27 10.23
CA GLU A 93 11.11 -2.04 10.90
C GLU A 93 10.78 -3.54 11.03
N THR A 94 9.49 -3.89 11.06
CA THR A 94 9.02 -5.29 11.15
C THR A 94 8.73 -5.93 9.79
N GLY A 95 8.99 -5.18 8.71
CA GLY A 95 8.82 -5.56 7.31
C GLY A 95 7.80 -4.71 6.56
N GLY A 96 7.41 -5.15 5.36
CA GLY A 96 6.46 -4.43 4.53
C GLY A 96 5.03 -4.49 5.06
N ASP A 97 4.26 -3.43 4.81
CA ASP A 97 2.83 -3.37 5.13
C ASP A 97 2.03 -2.62 4.05
N THR A 98 0.71 -2.81 4.05
CA THR A 98 -0.23 -2.02 3.23
C THR A 98 -0.76 -0.84 4.03
N LEU A 99 -0.83 0.32 3.41
CA LEU A 99 -1.47 1.51 3.97
C LEU A 99 -2.72 1.84 3.14
N SER A 100 -3.87 2.04 3.80
CA SER A 100 -5.02 2.67 3.14
C SER A 100 -4.91 4.18 3.33
N ILE A 101 -4.99 4.96 2.24
CA ILE A 101 -4.96 6.41 2.29
C ILE A 101 -6.36 6.90 1.94
N GLU A 102 -6.98 7.59 2.88
CA GLU A 102 -8.34 8.12 2.76
C GLU A 102 -8.29 9.63 2.53
N VAL A 103 -9.11 10.10 1.60
CA VAL A 103 -9.25 11.53 1.28
C VAL A 103 -10.72 11.89 1.29
N THR A 104 -11.06 12.90 2.07
CA THR A 104 -12.40 13.50 2.06
C THR A 104 -12.33 14.98 1.68
N VAL A 105 -13.39 15.46 1.02
CA VAL A 105 -13.51 16.82 0.50
C VAL A 105 -14.84 17.40 0.99
N TYR A 106 -14.79 18.54 1.68
CA TYR A 106 -15.98 19.15 2.29
C TYR A 106 -15.96 20.68 2.14
N PRO A 107 -17.11 21.38 2.25
CA PRO A 107 -17.15 22.85 2.21
C PRO A 107 -16.17 23.48 3.20
N GLY A 108 -15.38 24.44 2.75
CA GLY A 108 -14.26 24.97 3.53
C GLY A 108 -13.65 26.24 2.94
N LYS A 109 -12.39 26.51 3.31
CA LYS A 109 -11.62 27.70 2.91
C LYS A 109 -10.29 27.34 2.22
N GLY A 110 -10.20 26.14 1.61
CA GLY A 110 -9.02 25.72 0.88
C GLY A 110 -7.92 25.07 1.71
N LYS A 111 -8.23 24.59 2.92
CA LYS A 111 -7.23 23.98 3.81
C LYS A 111 -6.95 22.53 3.43
N LEU A 112 -5.67 22.16 3.46
CA LEU A 112 -5.21 20.78 3.42
C LEU A 112 -4.92 20.30 4.86
N ASN A 113 -5.74 19.38 5.36
CA ASN A 113 -5.56 18.75 6.66
C ASN A 113 -4.93 17.37 6.49
N LEU A 114 -3.92 17.06 7.31
CA LEU A 114 -3.20 15.79 7.28
C LEU A 114 -3.25 15.13 8.66
N THR A 115 -3.77 13.91 8.77
CA THR A 115 -3.82 13.15 10.03
C THR A 115 -3.34 11.71 9.87
N GLY A 116 -3.01 11.03 10.98
CA GLY A 116 -2.49 9.66 10.96
C GLY A 116 -1.06 9.48 11.48
N LYS A 117 -0.56 10.44 12.27
CA LYS A 117 0.84 10.51 12.76
C LYS A 117 1.88 10.47 11.64
N LEU A 118 1.74 11.41 10.71
CA LEU A 118 2.68 11.58 9.60
C LEU A 118 3.94 12.29 10.08
N GLY A 119 5.11 11.76 9.71
CA GLY A 119 6.39 12.46 9.80
C GLY A 119 6.48 13.58 8.76
N ASP A 120 7.54 14.38 8.84
CA ASP A 120 7.66 15.60 8.02
C ASP A 120 7.88 15.27 6.54
N VAL A 121 8.64 14.21 6.22
CA VAL A 121 8.84 13.78 4.82
C VAL A 121 7.52 13.34 4.19
N MET A 122 6.69 12.63 4.96
CA MET A 122 5.38 12.21 4.44
C MET A 122 4.41 13.39 4.26
N LYS A 123 4.47 14.42 5.13
CA LYS A 123 3.71 15.66 4.93
C LYS A 123 4.16 16.42 3.69
N GLU A 124 5.47 16.52 3.45
CA GLU A 124 6.01 17.12 2.23
C GLU A 124 5.55 16.36 0.98
N SER A 125 5.57 15.04 1.03
CA SER A 125 5.06 14.19 -0.05
C SER A 125 3.56 14.43 -0.33
N ALA A 126 2.74 14.59 0.73
CA ALA A 126 1.34 14.95 0.59
C ALA A 126 1.16 16.33 -0.07
N GLN A 127 1.97 17.31 0.32
CA GLN A 127 1.97 18.66 -0.26
C GLN A 127 2.42 18.65 -1.73
N ALA A 128 3.40 17.81 -2.09
CA ALA A 128 3.86 17.66 -3.45
C ALA A 128 2.76 17.08 -4.35
N GLY A 129 2.08 16.03 -3.90
CA GLY A 129 0.92 15.45 -4.60
C GLY A 129 -0.22 16.45 -4.75
N TYR A 130 -0.53 17.21 -3.70
CA TYR A 130 -1.52 18.28 -3.74
C TYR A 130 -1.15 19.40 -4.72
N SER A 131 0.12 19.79 -4.77
CA SER A 131 0.61 20.84 -5.68
C SER A 131 0.59 20.39 -7.14
N TYR A 132 1.00 19.14 -7.42
CA TYR A 132 0.90 18.53 -8.74
C TYR A 132 -0.56 18.56 -9.23
N LEU A 133 -1.50 18.13 -8.38
CA LEU A 133 -2.93 18.12 -8.67
C LEU A 133 -3.45 19.52 -9.02
N ARG A 134 -3.10 20.53 -8.20
CA ARG A 134 -3.47 21.93 -8.44
C ARG A 134 -2.95 22.47 -9.78
N SER A 135 -1.77 22.02 -10.22
CA SER A 135 -1.21 22.43 -11.51
C SER A 135 -1.91 21.78 -12.73
N ARG A 136 -2.75 20.76 -12.50
CA ARG A 136 -3.34 19.89 -13.55
C ARG A 136 -4.87 19.88 -13.54
N THR A 137 -5.51 20.79 -12.82
CA THR A 137 -6.96 20.83 -12.58
C THR A 137 -7.80 20.81 -13.83
N ALA A 138 -7.48 21.68 -14.80
CA ALA A 138 -8.17 21.76 -16.08
C ALA A 138 -8.15 20.41 -16.82
N GLN A 139 -6.98 19.77 -16.84
CA GLN A 139 -6.78 18.50 -17.54
C GLN A 139 -7.47 17.33 -16.82
N LEU A 140 -7.60 17.42 -15.49
CA LEU A 140 -8.32 16.45 -14.66
C LEU A 140 -9.84 16.67 -14.65
N GLY A 141 -10.36 17.69 -15.34
CA GLY A 141 -11.78 18.04 -15.34
C GLY A 141 -12.28 18.54 -13.98
N VAL A 142 -11.38 19.11 -13.16
CA VAL A 142 -11.68 19.63 -11.83
C VAL A 142 -11.86 21.14 -11.90
N ALA A 143 -12.96 21.64 -11.33
CA ALA A 143 -13.23 23.08 -11.28
C ALA A 143 -12.14 23.83 -10.48
N ALA A 144 -11.64 24.95 -11.03
CA ALA A 144 -10.54 25.70 -10.43
C ALA A 144 -10.89 26.27 -9.03
N ASP A 145 -12.16 26.60 -8.79
CA ASP A 145 -12.64 27.20 -7.54
C ASP A 145 -12.78 26.20 -6.38
N ILE A 146 -12.58 24.90 -6.65
CA ILE A 146 -12.67 23.86 -5.62
C ILE A 146 -11.65 24.09 -4.49
N TYR A 147 -10.47 24.62 -4.82
CA TYR A 147 -9.38 24.83 -3.86
C TYR A 147 -9.57 26.05 -2.96
N ASP A 148 -10.49 26.95 -3.30
CA ASP A 148 -10.79 28.11 -2.46
C ASP A 148 -12.04 27.85 -1.59
N LYS A 149 -12.94 26.99 -2.05
CA LYS A 149 -14.26 26.74 -1.44
C LYS A 149 -14.38 25.40 -0.71
N ARG A 150 -13.39 24.51 -0.84
CA ARG A 150 -13.40 23.19 -0.19
C ARG A 150 -12.14 22.99 0.62
N ASP A 151 -12.30 22.39 1.79
CA ASP A 151 -11.18 21.81 2.54
C ASP A 151 -11.01 20.36 2.11
N ILE A 152 -9.76 19.90 2.11
CA ILE A 152 -9.36 18.53 1.82
C ILE A 152 -8.71 17.96 3.07
N HIS A 153 -9.09 16.75 3.45
CA HIS A 153 -8.49 16.04 4.57
C HIS A 153 -7.98 14.68 4.10
N VAL A 154 -6.66 14.51 4.18
CA VAL A 154 -5.96 13.24 3.97
C VAL A 154 -5.75 12.55 5.32
N HIS A 155 -6.25 11.33 5.45
CA HIS A 155 -6.08 10.49 6.62
C HIS A 155 -5.35 9.20 6.24
N ILE A 156 -4.36 8.82 7.06
CA ILE A 156 -3.67 7.54 6.93
C ILE A 156 -3.85 6.77 8.25
N PRO A 157 -4.81 5.82 8.32
CA PRO A 157 -5.14 5.03 9.51
C PRO A 157 -3.93 4.28 10.09
N GLU A 158 -4.10 3.71 11.29
CA GLU A 158 -3.05 3.23 12.20
C GLU A 158 -2.29 4.36 12.92
N GLY A 159 -3.03 5.20 13.64
CA GLY A 159 -2.49 6.38 14.35
C GLY A 159 -1.58 6.06 15.54
N ALA A 160 -1.20 4.81 15.80
CA ALA A 160 -0.24 4.46 16.86
C ALA A 160 1.20 4.46 16.34
N ILE A 161 1.41 4.07 15.08
CA ILE A 161 2.71 3.85 14.46
C ILE A 161 3.07 5.07 13.61
N PRO A 162 4.20 5.75 13.86
CA PRO A 162 4.67 6.84 13.01
C PRO A 162 4.86 6.36 11.57
N LYS A 163 4.39 7.16 10.60
CA LYS A 163 4.55 6.88 9.17
C LYS A 163 5.39 7.98 8.57
N ASP A 164 6.56 7.63 8.08
CA ASP A 164 7.47 8.58 7.47
C ASP A 164 8.13 8.02 6.22
N GLY A 165 8.49 8.92 5.30
CA GLY A 165 9.12 8.60 4.03
C GLY A 165 8.27 8.94 2.79
N PRO A 166 8.92 9.12 1.64
CA PRO A 166 8.28 9.71 0.46
C PRO A 166 7.48 8.70 -0.38
N SER A 167 7.54 7.42 -0.05
CA SER A 167 7.11 6.32 -0.93
C SER A 167 5.60 6.15 -1.11
N ALA A 168 4.79 6.99 -0.47
CA ALA A 168 3.34 7.05 -0.60
C ALA A 168 2.87 8.24 -1.47
N GLY A 169 3.78 9.00 -2.08
CA GLY A 169 3.46 10.19 -2.85
C GLY A 169 2.47 9.95 -3.97
N ILE A 170 2.71 8.92 -4.79
CA ILE A 170 1.79 8.56 -5.87
C ILE A 170 0.45 8.03 -5.34
N THR A 171 0.44 7.37 -4.17
CA THR A 171 -0.78 6.86 -3.53
C THR A 171 -1.66 8.02 -3.06
N MET A 172 -1.07 9.01 -2.40
CA MET A 172 -1.78 10.22 -1.95
C MET A 172 -2.33 11.01 -3.15
N ALA A 173 -1.53 11.17 -4.20
CA ALA A 173 -1.97 11.82 -5.43
C ALA A 173 -3.16 11.09 -6.08
N ALA A 174 -3.12 9.74 -6.15
CA ALA A 174 -4.21 8.95 -6.69
C ALA A 174 -5.51 9.09 -5.87
N ALA A 175 -5.43 9.03 -4.54
CA ALA A 175 -6.57 9.22 -3.65
C ALA A 175 -7.16 10.64 -3.76
N LEU A 176 -6.29 11.67 -3.85
CA LEU A 176 -6.70 13.06 -4.08
C LEU A 176 -7.44 13.23 -5.41
N VAL A 177 -6.87 12.73 -6.51
CA VAL A 177 -7.53 12.77 -7.83
C VAL A 177 -8.86 12.05 -7.77
N SER A 178 -8.90 10.86 -7.19
CA SER A 178 -10.11 10.06 -7.02
C SER A 178 -11.23 10.85 -6.32
N ALA A 179 -10.92 11.48 -5.17
CA ALA A 179 -11.88 12.25 -4.40
C ALA A 179 -12.41 13.49 -5.15
N LEU A 180 -11.54 14.20 -5.89
CA LEU A 180 -11.94 15.41 -6.63
C LEU A 180 -12.67 15.11 -7.94
N THR A 181 -12.36 14.00 -8.59
CA THR A 181 -12.96 13.59 -9.87
C THR A 181 -14.14 12.64 -9.71
N ASN A 182 -14.43 12.21 -8.47
CA ASN A 182 -15.46 11.23 -8.15
C ASN A 182 -15.29 9.89 -8.90
N ARG A 183 -14.03 9.48 -9.12
CA ARG A 183 -13.66 8.24 -9.80
C ARG A 183 -13.16 7.22 -8.79
N LYS A 184 -13.62 5.98 -8.87
CA LYS A 184 -13.21 4.92 -7.94
C LYS A 184 -11.77 4.49 -8.19
N VAL A 185 -11.01 4.22 -7.12
CA VAL A 185 -9.72 3.53 -7.19
C VAL A 185 -9.96 2.03 -7.10
N ARG A 186 -9.23 1.27 -7.90
CA ARG A 186 -9.23 -0.20 -7.88
C ARG A 186 -8.72 -0.74 -6.54
N ARG A 187 -9.54 -1.54 -5.86
CA ARG A 187 -9.19 -2.22 -4.59
C ARG A 187 -8.11 -3.29 -4.74
N ASP A 188 -7.94 -3.84 -5.95
CA ASP A 188 -7.02 -4.94 -6.23
C ASP A 188 -5.60 -4.48 -6.65
N VAL A 189 -5.37 -3.16 -6.59
CA VAL A 189 -4.11 -2.51 -6.94
C VAL A 189 -3.50 -1.84 -5.72
N ALA A 190 -2.22 -2.11 -5.45
CA ALA A 190 -1.43 -1.32 -4.52
C ALA A 190 -0.33 -0.57 -5.28
N MET A 191 0.15 0.54 -4.73
CA MET A 191 1.18 1.35 -5.39
C MET A 191 2.24 1.87 -4.42
N THR A 192 3.44 2.10 -4.93
CA THR A 192 4.52 2.75 -4.18
C THR A 192 5.35 3.59 -5.13
N GLY A 193 5.82 4.74 -4.67
CA GLY A 193 6.57 5.67 -5.49
C GLY A 193 6.56 7.06 -4.86
N GLU A 194 7.69 7.73 -4.96
CA GLU A 194 7.78 9.14 -4.64
C GLU A 194 7.28 9.96 -5.82
N ILE A 195 6.63 11.09 -5.55
CA ILE A 195 6.10 12.00 -6.57
C ILE A 195 6.83 13.34 -6.51
N THR A 196 7.21 13.86 -7.67
CA THR A 196 7.72 15.23 -7.80
C THR A 196 6.60 16.22 -8.11
N LEU A 197 6.85 17.52 -7.91
CA LEU A 197 5.91 18.59 -8.30
C LEU A 197 5.53 18.56 -9.79
N ARG A 198 6.38 17.97 -10.64
CA ARG A 198 6.16 17.84 -12.09
C ARG A 198 5.50 16.52 -12.50
N GLY A 199 5.12 15.67 -11.55
CA GLY A 199 4.45 14.40 -11.82
C GLY A 199 5.38 13.22 -12.13
N ARG A 200 6.71 13.41 -12.11
CA ARG A 200 7.65 12.27 -12.21
C ARG A 200 7.51 11.34 -11.01
N VAL A 201 7.57 10.04 -11.27
CA VAL A 201 7.59 8.98 -10.26
C VAL A 201 9.02 8.53 -10.02
N LEU A 202 9.49 8.64 -8.78
CA LEU A 202 10.87 8.35 -8.38
C LEU A 202 10.99 7.00 -7.66
N PRO A 203 12.16 6.33 -7.76
CA PRO A 203 12.39 5.03 -7.14
C PRO A 203 12.30 5.08 -5.63
N VAL A 204 11.91 3.94 -5.04
CA VAL A 204 11.76 3.78 -3.58
C VAL A 204 12.44 2.50 -3.10
N GLY A 205 12.80 2.46 -1.82
CA GLY A 205 13.39 1.28 -1.19
C GLY A 205 12.37 0.23 -0.73
N GLY A 206 12.90 -0.95 -0.34
CA GLY A 206 12.13 -2.02 0.32
C GLY A 206 11.14 -2.74 -0.60
N ILE A 207 11.43 -2.82 -1.90
CA ILE A 207 10.51 -3.37 -2.92
C ILE A 207 10.13 -4.82 -2.62
N LYS A 208 11.10 -5.64 -2.23
CA LYS A 208 10.87 -7.05 -1.85
C LYS A 208 9.87 -7.16 -0.71
N GLU A 209 10.08 -6.45 0.39
CA GLU A 209 9.22 -6.47 1.57
C GLU A 209 7.82 -5.94 1.26
N LYS A 210 7.73 -4.84 0.49
CA LYS A 210 6.48 -4.23 0.03
C LYS A 210 5.64 -5.18 -0.82
N ILE A 211 6.27 -5.91 -1.75
CA ILE A 211 5.56 -6.85 -2.62
C ILE A 211 5.10 -8.08 -1.86
N LEU A 212 5.90 -8.58 -0.90
CA LEU A 212 5.46 -9.63 0.00
C LEU A 212 4.26 -9.19 0.84
N ALA A 213 4.23 -7.93 1.30
CA ALA A 213 3.10 -7.35 2.02
C ALA A 213 1.85 -7.25 1.16
N ALA A 214 1.96 -6.69 -0.05
CA ALA A 214 0.89 -6.64 -1.02
C ALA A 214 0.28 -8.03 -1.25
N ARG A 215 1.13 -9.04 -1.42
CA ARG A 215 0.67 -10.42 -1.62
C ARG A 215 -0.07 -10.98 -0.41
N ARG A 216 0.40 -10.71 0.80
CA ARG A 216 -0.27 -11.13 2.04
C ARG A 216 -1.65 -10.46 2.17
N ALA A 217 -1.78 -9.20 1.76
CA ALA A 217 -3.02 -8.44 1.71
C ALA A 217 -3.91 -8.76 0.49
N GLY A 218 -3.66 -9.86 -0.23
CA GLY A 218 -4.50 -10.30 -1.34
C GLY A 218 -4.45 -9.42 -2.59
N ILE A 219 -3.56 -8.42 -2.65
CA ILE A 219 -3.36 -7.54 -3.81
C ILE A 219 -2.79 -8.34 -4.97
N ARG A 220 -3.32 -8.09 -6.17
CA ARG A 220 -2.94 -8.80 -7.40
C ARG A 220 -2.04 -7.97 -8.29
N THR A 221 -2.22 -6.66 -8.29
CA THR A 221 -1.52 -5.72 -9.15
C THR A 221 -0.72 -4.74 -8.31
N VAL A 222 0.54 -4.50 -8.66
CA VAL A 222 1.36 -3.49 -7.99
C VAL A 222 1.91 -2.50 -9.00
N VAL A 223 1.70 -1.21 -8.74
CA VAL A 223 2.29 -0.09 -9.51
C VAL A 223 3.59 0.34 -8.83
N LEU A 224 4.68 0.38 -9.58
CA LEU A 224 6.02 0.72 -9.09
C LEU A 224 6.74 1.65 -10.09
N PRO A 225 7.72 2.44 -9.61
CA PRO A 225 8.57 3.25 -10.47
C PRO A 225 9.33 2.35 -11.46
N ARG A 226 9.51 2.79 -12.70
CA ARG A 226 10.24 2.01 -13.72
C ARG A 226 11.68 1.71 -13.29
N ASP A 227 12.31 2.63 -12.60
CA ASP A 227 13.68 2.49 -12.05
C ASP A 227 13.80 1.37 -11.02
N ASN A 228 12.69 0.94 -10.39
CA ASN A 228 12.66 -0.21 -9.49
C ASN A 228 12.51 -1.57 -10.21
N LYS A 229 12.54 -1.61 -11.56
CA LYS A 229 12.44 -2.86 -12.33
C LYS A 229 13.52 -3.88 -11.94
N LYS A 230 14.74 -3.41 -11.65
CA LYS A 230 15.88 -4.24 -11.22
C LYS A 230 15.60 -4.96 -9.89
N ASP A 231 14.89 -4.33 -8.97
CA ASP A 231 14.59 -4.88 -7.65
C ASP A 231 13.58 -6.04 -7.74
N LEU A 232 12.89 -6.20 -8.89
CA LEU A 232 12.02 -7.33 -9.15
C LEU A 232 12.76 -8.67 -9.32
N GLU A 233 14.08 -8.65 -9.45
CA GLU A 233 14.91 -9.86 -9.51
C GLU A 233 15.05 -10.52 -8.12
N GLU A 234 14.97 -9.73 -7.05
CA GLU A 234 15.09 -10.22 -5.67
C GLU A 234 13.82 -10.90 -5.14
N ILE A 235 12.75 -10.86 -5.94
CA ILE A 235 11.44 -11.39 -5.56
C ILE A 235 11.38 -12.88 -5.88
N PRO A 236 10.98 -13.72 -4.91
CA PRO A 236 10.76 -15.14 -5.14
C PRO A 236 9.82 -15.42 -6.33
N VAL A 237 10.22 -16.36 -7.21
CA VAL A 237 9.49 -16.69 -8.45
C VAL A 237 8.02 -17.06 -8.20
N ASN A 238 7.75 -17.76 -7.08
CA ASN A 238 6.41 -18.16 -6.66
C ASN A 238 5.49 -16.98 -6.29
N VAL A 239 6.06 -15.84 -5.90
CA VAL A 239 5.34 -14.58 -5.63
C VAL A 239 5.20 -13.80 -6.94
N LYS A 240 6.32 -13.59 -7.64
CA LYS A 240 6.39 -12.84 -8.91
C LYS A 240 5.41 -13.39 -9.96
N GLY A 241 5.33 -14.71 -10.12
CA GLY A 241 4.43 -15.35 -11.09
C GLY A 241 2.94 -15.28 -10.75
N LYS A 242 2.56 -14.78 -9.57
CA LYS A 242 1.15 -14.66 -9.15
C LYS A 242 0.69 -13.21 -9.03
N MET A 243 1.52 -12.25 -9.44
CA MET A 243 1.27 -10.82 -9.33
C MET A 243 1.54 -10.14 -10.67
N GLN A 244 0.79 -9.08 -10.96
CA GLN A 244 1.03 -8.19 -12.09
C GLN A 244 1.78 -6.96 -11.61
N PHE A 245 2.82 -6.56 -12.35
CA PHE A 245 3.61 -5.36 -12.07
C PHE A 245 3.42 -4.34 -13.18
N ILE A 246 3.05 -3.12 -12.82
CA ILE A 246 2.90 -1.98 -13.74
C ILE A 246 4.03 -1.00 -13.42
N LEU A 247 4.93 -0.82 -14.38
CA LEU A 247 6.08 0.06 -14.26
C LEU A 247 5.77 1.42 -14.88
N VAL A 248 5.95 2.49 -14.10
CA VAL A 248 5.55 3.86 -14.49
C VAL A 248 6.70 4.85 -14.33
N ASP A 249 6.72 5.89 -15.16
CA ASP A 249 7.62 7.04 -15.01
C ASP A 249 6.88 8.31 -14.57
N GLN A 250 5.59 8.40 -14.88
CA GLN A 250 4.76 9.57 -14.65
C GLN A 250 3.48 9.25 -13.88
N MET A 251 2.99 10.23 -13.14
CA MET A 251 1.76 10.14 -12.36
C MET A 251 0.54 9.87 -13.24
N ASP A 252 0.52 10.36 -14.49
CA ASP A 252 -0.57 10.09 -15.44
C ASP A 252 -0.72 8.57 -15.73
N GLU A 253 0.40 7.85 -15.83
CA GLU A 253 0.39 6.38 -15.99
C GLU A 253 -0.17 5.68 -14.74
N VAL A 254 0.15 6.20 -13.55
CA VAL A 254 -0.42 5.73 -12.28
C VAL A 254 -1.93 5.89 -12.31
N LEU A 255 -2.44 7.09 -12.62
CA LEU A 255 -3.87 7.40 -12.63
C LEU A 255 -4.64 6.49 -13.61
N ASN A 256 -4.08 6.26 -14.80
CA ASN A 256 -4.66 5.36 -15.80
C ASN A 256 -4.67 3.89 -15.36
N ALA A 257 -3.70 3.47 -14.55
CA ALA A 257 -3.64 2.10 -14.04
C ALA A 257 -4.63 1.83 -12.89
N VAL A 258 -4.95 2.85 -12.09
CA VAL A 258 -5.61 2.69 -10.79
C VAL A 258 -7.05 3.19 -10.73
N LEU A 259 -7.45 4.15 -11.57
CA LEU A 259 -8.81 4.71 -11.55
C LEU A 259 -9.75 3.95 -12.50
N LEU A 260 -10.98 3.69 -12.05
CA LEU A 260 -12.05 3.10 -12.85
C LEU A 260 -12.79 4.20 -13.66
N ASP A 261 -13.18 3.85 -14.89
CA ASP A 261 -13.88 4.67 -15.91
C ASP A 261 -13.11 5.82 -16.58
N LYS A 262 -13.50 6.09 -17.85
CA LYS A 262 -12.85 6.82 -18.97
C LYS A 262 -11.34 7.13 -18.83
N PRO A 263 -10.48 6.67 -19.76
CA PRO A 263 -9.06 7.01 -19.76
C PRO A 263 -8.87 8.52 -19.85
N PHE A 264 -7.79 9.02 -19.26
CA PHE A 264 -7.36 10.39 -19.47
C PHE A 264 -7.08 10.56 -20.98
N ALA A 265 -7.94 11.29 -21.69
CA ALA A 265 -7.69 11.60 -23.09
C ALA A 265 -6.59 12.67 -23.13
N MET A 266 -5.43 12.33 -23.70
CA MET A 266 -4.35 13.27 -24.02
C MET A 266 -4.73 14.26 -25.14
N GLU A 267 -5.94 14.14 -25.69
CA GLU A 267 -6.45 14.86 -26.85
C GLU A 267 -7.39 15.99 -26.41
N ASP A 268 -6.82 17.03 -25.80
CA ASP A 268 -7.34 18.40 -25.92
C ASP A 268 -6.22 19.36 -25.47
N LEU A 269 -5.11 19.30 -26.21
CA LEU A 269 -4.03 20.28 -26.13
C LEU A 269 -4.47 21.55 -26.88
N GLY A 270 -5.44 22.25 -26.32
CA GLY A 270 -5.68 23.65 -26.64
C GLY A 270 -4.71 24.51 -25.83
N ASP A 271 -3.82 25.21 -26.53
CA ASP A 271 -2.89 26.26 -26.07
C ASP A 271 -2.93 26.61 -24.56
N LEU A 272 -2.29 25.77 -23.76
CA LEU A 272 -1.75 26.16 -22.46
C LEU A 272 -0.23 26.11 -22.57
N PRO A 273 0.50 27.06 -21.96
CA PRO A 273 1.95 27.11 -22.11
C PRO A 273 2.53 25.82 -21.52
N ALA A 274 2.94 24.91 -22.41
CA ALA A 274 3.95 23.93 -22.09
C ALA A 274 5.14 24.74 -21.60
N VAL A 275 5.41 24.74 -20.29
CA VAL A 275 6.71 25.19 -19.82
C VAL A 275 7.67 24.21 -20.48
N PRO A 276 8.47 24.63 -21.49
CA PRO A 276 9.35 23.70 -22.17
C PRO A 276 10.27 23.10 -21.11
N PRO A 277 10.66 21.82 -21.21
CA PRO A 277 11.81 21.37 -20.47
C PRO A 277 12.95 22.32 -20.84
N GLN A 278 13.38 23.17 -19.90
CA GLN A 278 14.60 23.92 -20.09
C GLN A 278 15.68 22.87 -20.26
N VAL A 279 16.14 22.73 -21.50
CA VAL A 279 17.39 22.05 -21.81
C VAL A 279 18.41 22.77 -20.94
N TYR A 280 18.94 22.08 -19.93
CA TYR A 280 20.19 22.51 -19.34
C TYR A 280 21.21 22.37 -20.45
N THR A 281 21.41 23.44 -21.22
CA THR A 281 22.59 23.58 -22.05
C THR A 281 23.73 23.60 -21.03
N GLU A 282 24.50 22.52 -21.00
CA GLU A 282 25.78 22.51 -20.29
C GLU A 282 26.54 23.76 -20.74
N LEU A 283 26.71 24.72 -19.81
CA LEU A 283 27.58 25.85 -20.04
C LEU A 283 28.97 25.26 -20.31
N ARG A 284 29.47 25.48 -21.53
CA ARG A 284 30.84 25.11 -21.87
C ARG A 284 31.79 25.86 -20.94
N PRO A 285 32.85 25.22 -20.41
CA PRO A 285 33.78 25.84 -19.45
C PRO A 285 34.57 27.08 -19.92
N GLU A 286 34.27 27.63 -21.10
CA GLU A 286 35.08 28.70 -21.72
C GLU A 286 34.57 30.12 -21.40
N GLU A 287 33.39 30.28 -20.78
CA GLU A 287 32.82 31.61 -20.46
C GLU A 287 33.06 32.07 -19.01
N MET A 288 33.89 31.36 -18.23
CA MET A 288 34.38 31.81 -16.92
C MET A 288 35.83 32.28 -17.01
N GLN A 289 36.06 33.46 -17.57
CA GLN A 289 37.24 34.27 -17.23
C GLN A 289 36.78 35.67 -16.85
N PRO A 290 37.05 36.14 -15.61
CA PRO A 290 36.79 37.51 -15.23
C PRO A 290 37.94 38.42 -15.71
N SER A 291 37.57 39.47 -16.44
CA SER A 291 38.33 40.73 -16.55
C SER A 291 38.33 41.47 -15.21
#